data_AF-A0AAV9E5M0-F1
#
_entry.id   AF-A0AAV9E5M0-F1
#
_cell.length_a   1.000
_cell.length_b   1.000
_cell.length_c   1.000
_cell.angle_alpha   90.00
_cell.angle_beta   90.00
_cell.angle_gamma   90.00
#
_symmetry.space_group_name_H-M   'P 1'
#
loop_
_entity.id
_entity.type
_entity.pdbx_description
1 polymer ?
#
loop_
_entity_poly.entity_id
_entity_poly.type
_entity_poly.pdbx_seq_one_letter_code
_entity_poly.pdbx_strand_id
1 'polypeptide(L)'
;MRAAFRGALLPALSSRCHVSPCPNPLTKSLSLLRGVSDTLPYRLLCSSSASAPPPPPMADDNTSSTSPSGAPGINGSASVEKQFEGFRALLDESGTIRERIRSVVMEMESAVRVMHSGLLLVHQSLPVPEVLEKPRVQIGVLKELYRRLADILRECPGQYYRYHGDWRSETQSVVSLIAFLHYLETGTLLLHSEAEEKLGSVDASNFGLDIEDYLTGLCFMSNEMPRYVVNQVTAGDYDCPRKVLKFLTDLHASFRMLNLRNDFLRKKFDGNSL
;
A
#
# COMPACT_ATOMS: atom_id res chain seq x y z
N MET A 1 -0.14 -14.59 85.95
CA MET A 1 -1.09 -15.45 86.68
C MET A 1 -2.11 -14.57 87.39
N ARG A 2 -3.38 -14.68 86.97
CA ARG A 2 -4.68 -14.16 87.44
C ARG A 2 -4.82 -13.22 88.65
N ALA A 3 -5.57 -12.12 88.45
CA ALA A 3 -6.76 -11.64 89.20
C ALA A 3 -7.41 -10.50 88.36
N ALA A 4 -8.64 -10.54 87.81
CA ALA A 4 -10.00 -10.49 88.42
C ALA A 4 -10.21 -9.24 89.31
N PHE A 5 -11.24 -8.39 89.26
CA PHE A 5 -12.56 -8.30 88.60
C PHE A 5 -13.16 -6.91 88.94
N ARG A 6 -14.22 -6.45 88.23
CA ARG A 6 -15.25 -5.41 88.51
C ARG A 6 -15.33 -4.38 87.38
N GLY A 7 -16.47 -3.96 86.82
CA GLY A 7 -17.92 -4.17 87.00
C GLY A 7 -18.60 -3.30 85.92
N ALA A 8 -19.55 -3.81 85.13
CA ALA A 8 -21.00 -3.81 85.36
C ALA A 8 -21.74 -2.72 84.52
N LEU A 9 -22.76 -3.21 83.79
CA LEU A 9 -24.05 -2.59 83.42
C LEU A 9 -24.22 -1.85 82.05
N LEU A 10 -25.10 -2.49 81.26
CA LEU A 10 -25.87 -2.16 80.02
C LEU A 10 -26.92 -1.04 80.26
N PRO A 11 -27.81 -0.59 79.31
CA PRO A 11 -28.21 -1.19 78.02
C PRO A 11 -28.46 -0.25 76.81
N ALA A 12 -28.88 -0.89 75.71
CA ALA A 12 -29.20 -0.39 74.39
C ALA A 12 -30.47 0.48 74.28
N LEU A 13 -30.51 1.34 73.24
CA LEU A 13 -31.73 1.70 72.52
C LEU A 13 -31.44 1.85 71.02
N SER A 14 -32.41 1.35 70.25
CA SER A 14 -32.48 1.14 68.80
C SER A 14 -32.66 2.45 68.02
N SER A 15 -32.06 2.55 66.82
CA SER A 15 -32.83 2.92 65.62
C SER A 15 -32.12 2.56 64.31
N ARG A 16 -32.97 2.05 63.41
CA ARG A 16 -32.75 1.52 62.06
C ARG A 16 -32.10 2.53 61.10
N CYS A 17 -31.25 2.02 60.22
CA CYS A 17 -31.38 2.20 58.77
C CYS A 17 -30.64 1.06 58.06
N HIS A 18 -31.43 0.12 57.55
CA HIS A 18 -31.02 -0.97 56.66
C HIS A 18 -31.64 -0.61 55.30
N VAL A 19 -30.88 -0.50 54.22
CA VAL A 19 -31.17 -1.08 52.90
C VAL A 19 -29.86 -1.07 52.11
N SER A 20 -29.55 -2.24 51.57
CA SER A 20 -28.30 -2.64 50.92
C SER A 20 -28.42 -2.46 49.38
N PRO A 21 -27.60 -3.11 48.54
CA PRO A 21 -27.13 -2.57 47.27
C PRO A 21 -28.11 -2.81 46.12
N CYS A 22 -28.07 -1.99 45.08
CA CYS A 22 -28.84 -2.24 43.86
C CYS A 22 -27.97 -2.32 42.59
N PRO A 23 -28.46 -3.07 41.58
CA PRO A 23 -27.69 -3.64 40.47
C PRO A 23 -27.96 -2.92 39.13
N ASN A 24 -27.18 -3.27 38.09
CA ASN A 24 -27.37 -2.90 36.67
C ASN A 24 -28.82 -3.14 36.17
N PRO A 25 -29.36 -2.40 35.15
CA PRO A 25 -29.21 -2.84 33.75
C PRO A 25 -29.38 -1.78 32.60
N LEU A 26 -28.80 -2.12 31.43
CA LEU A 26 -29.32 -1.98 30.04
C LEU A 26 -29.51 -0.61 29.33
N THR A 27 -28.75 -0.45 28.23
CA THR A 27 -29.10 0.01 26.85
C THR A 27 -29.88 1.30 26.57
N LYS A 28 -29.31 2.09 25.64
CA LYS A 28 -29.83 3.07 24.63
C LYS A 28 -28.95 4.33 24.69
N SER A 29 -28.51 5.01 23.63
CA SER A 29 -28.77 5.00 22.20
C SER A 29 -27.63 5.77 21.50
N LEU A 30 -27.40 5.44 20.23
CA LEU A 30 -26.65 6.21 19.23
C LEU A 30 -26.98 7.70 19.27
N SER A 31 -25.96 8.56 19.34
CA SER A 31 -25.79 9.76 18.49
C SER A 31 -24.61 10.60 19.00
N LEU A 32 -23.54 10.68 18.21
CA LEU A 32 -22.75 11.89 17.92
C LEU A 32 -21.59 11.51 16.99
N LEU A 33 -21.95 11.38 15.70
CA LEU A 33 -21.05 11.46 14.56
C LEU A 33 -20.88 12.94 14.18
N ARG A 34 -19.65 13.45 14.33
CA ARG A 34 -19.02 14.62 13.64
C ARG A 34 -17.91 15.12 14.56
N GLY A 35 -16.63 15.19 14.20
CA GLY A 35 -15.94 14.99 12.94
C GLY A 35 -14.64 15.79 13.03
N VAL A 36 -13.51 15.21 12.63
CA VAL A 36 -12.35 15.95 12.11
C VAL A 36 -11.73 15.05 11.04
N SER A 37 -11.51 15.68 9.89
CA SER A 37 -11.28 15.09 8.58
C SER A 37 -9.98 14.31 8.43
N ASP A 38 -10.06 13.35 7.50
CA ASP A 38 -8.99 12.74 6.74
C ASP A 38 -7.98 13.76 6.19
N THR A 39 -6.69 13.44 6.32
CA THR A 39 -5.62 13.98 5.48
C THR A 39 -4.74 12.84 4.95
N LEU A 40 -5.20 12.22 3.86
CA LEU A 40 -4.39 11.40 2.97
C LEU A 40 -3.89 12.27 1.82
N PRO A 41 -2.57 12.43 1.60
CA PRO A 41 -2.05 13.13 0.44
C PRO A 41 -1.54 12.13 -0.59
N TYR A 42 -2.44 11.46 -1.32
CA TYR A 42 -2.05 10.75 -2.53
C TYR A 42 -3.20 10.79 -3.54
N ARG A 43 -3.25 11.87 -4.34
CA ARG A 43 -3.64 11.91 -5.76
C ARG A 43 -3.47 13.35 -6.25
N LEU A 44 -2.44 13.61 -7.05
CA LEU A 44 -2.43 14.76 -7.95
C LEU A 44 -2.47 14.23 -9.37
N LEU A 45 -3.63 14.48 -9.98
CA LEU A 45 -3.96 14.28 -11.37
C LEU A 45 -3.00 15.10 -12.24
N CYS A 46 -2.33 14.43 -13.17
CA CYS A 46 -1.79 15.09 -14.35
C CYS A 46 -2.94 15.17 -15.37
N SER A 47 -3.74 16.23 -15.27
CA SER A 47 -4.66 16.63 -16.34
C SER A 47 -3.92 17.60 -17.26
N SER A 48 -3.31 17.08 -18.32
CA SER A 48 -2.87 17.90 -19.44
C SER A 48 -4.10 18.40 -20.19
N SER A 49 -4.45 19.66 -19.96
CA SER A 49 -5.38 20.41 -20.82
C SER A 49 -4.66 20.70 -22.16
N ALA A 50 -4.84 19.82 -23.14
CA ALA A 50 -4.52 20.17 -24.53
C ALA A 50 -5.68 20.99 -25.10
N SER A 51 -5.52 22.30 -25.14
CA SER A 51 -6.39 23.21 -25.88
C SER A 51 -6.27 22.91 -27.37
N ALA A 52 -7.35 22.46 -28.00
CA ALA A 52 -7.43 22.34 -29.46
C ALA A 52 -7.35 23.72 -30.13
N PRO A 53 -6.58 23.91 -31.21
CA PRO A 53 -6.64 25.15 -32.00
C PRO A 53 -7.90 25.18 -32.90
N PRO A 54 -8.44 26.37 -33.22
CA PRO A 54 -9.62 26.50 -34.08
C PRO A 54 -9.28 26.21 -35.56
N PRO A 55 -10.28 25.84 -36.39
CA PRO A 55 -10.07 25.56 -37.81
C PRO A 55 -9.86 26.86 -38.62
N PRO A 56 -9.07 26.82 -39.72
CA PRO A 56 -8.93 27.95 -40.62
C PRO A 56 -10.17 28.12 -41.54
N PRO A 57 -10.40 29.33 -42.08
CA PRO A 57 -11.59 29.65 -42.87
C PRO A 57 -11.54 29.02 -44.27
N MET A 58 -12.72 28.70 -44.78
CA MET A 58 -12.93 28.22 -46.15
C MET A 58 -12.56 29.33 -47.14
N ALA A 59 -11.68 29.00 -48.09
CA ALA A 59 -11.45 29.78 -49.29
C ALA A 59 -11.87 28.92 -50.48
N ASP A 60 -12.90 29.38 -51.19
CA ASP A 60 -13.25 28.90 -52.51
C ASP A 60 -12.10 29.22 -53.47
N ASP A 61 -11.58 28.22 -54.17
CA ASP A 61 -10.95 28.48 -55.46
C ASP A 61 -11.25 27.37 -56.46
N ASN A 62 -11.85 27.83 -57.55
CA ASN A 62 -12.39 27.05 -58.63
C ASN A 62 -11.29 26.94 -59.69
N THR A 63 -10.73 25.74 -59.92
CA THR A 63 -9.84 25.55 -61.09
C THR A 63 -9.96 24.14 -61.65
N SER A 64 -10.61 24.07 -62.81
CA SER A 64 -10.63 22.92 -63.70
C SER A 64 -9.28 22.76 -64.40
N SER A 65 -8.68 21.56 -64.34
CA SER A 65 -7.81 21.06 -65.41
C SER A 65 -7.60 19.55 -65.33
N THR A 66 -8.23 18.87 -66.27
CA THR A 66 -7.72 17.79 -67.15
C THR A 66 -6.58 16.89 -66.62
N SER A 67 -6.92 15.60 -66.47
CA SER A 67 -6.00 14.47 -66.31
C SER A 67 -4.91 14.42 -67.40
N PRO A 68 -3.76 13.82 -67.09
CA PRO A 68 -3.39 12.64 -67.85
C PRO A 68 -3.01 11.45 -66.96
N SER A 69 -3.46 10.28 -67.39
CA SER A 69 -3.11 8.96 -66.88
C SER A 69 -1.60 8.76 -66.71
N GLY A 70 -1.21 8.18 -65.58
CA GLY A 70 0.16 7.74 -65.30
C GLY A 70 0.32 7.15 -63.91
N ALA A 71 -0.25 5.96 -63.66
CA ALA A 71 0.04 5.18 -62.46
C ALA A 71 1.50 4.71 -62.48
N PRO A 72 2.24 4.89 -61.38
CA PRO A 72 2.42 3.78 -60.45
C PRO A 72 2.41 4.27 -58.99
N GLY A 73 1.22 4.51 -58.42
CA GLY A 73 1.07 4.96 -57.02
C GLY A 73 0.35 3.99 -56.08
N ILE A 74 -0.31 2.96 -56.62
CA ILE A 74 -1.26 2.12 -55.87
C ILE A 74 -0.56 1.17 -54.89
N ASN A 75 0.66 0.74 -55.21
CA ASN A 75 1.40 -0.22 -54.38
C ASN A 75 1.94 0.41 -53.08
N GLY A 76 2.22 1.72 -53.07
CA GLY A 76 2.71 2.42 -51.87
C GLY A 76 1.61 2.62 -50.83
N SER A 77 0.42 3.05 -51.26
CA SER A 77 -0.74 3.26 -50.37
C SER A 77 -1.23 1.95 -49.75
N ALA A 78 -1.35 0.87 -50.53
CA ALA A 78 -1.75 -0.44 -50.00
C ALA A 78 -0.71 -1.04 -49.05
N SER A 79 0.59 -0.79 -49.28
CA SER A 79 1.67 -1.22 -48.38
C SER A 79 1.62 -0.48 -47.04
N VAL A 80 1.36 0.83 -47.06
CA VAL A 80 1.22 1.65 -45.84
C VAL A 80 -0.02 1.24 -45.05
N GLU A 81 -1.16 1.01 -45.70
CA GLU A 81 -2.39 0.53 -45.06
C GLU A 81 -2.15 -0.80 -44.33
N LYS A 82 -1.45 -1.74 -44.97
CA LYS A 82 -1.08 -3.02 -44.37
C LYS A 82 -0.17 -2.87 -43.14
N GLN A 83 0.72 -1.88 -43.14
CA GLN A 83 1.56 -1.58 -41.97
C GLN A 83 0.72 -1.03 -40.80
N PHE A 84 -0.21 -0.12 -41.08
CA PHE A 84 -1.11 0.41 -40.05
C PHE A 84 -2.03 -0.66 -39.45
N GLU A 85 -2.51 -1.60 -40.26
CA GLU A 85 -3.31 -2.72 -39.75
C GLU A 85 -2.47 -3.61 -38.82
N GLY A 86 -1.21 -3.87 -39.17
CA GLY A 86 -0.27 -4.56 -38.29
C GLY A 86 -0.03 -3.83 -36.97
N PHE A 87 0.15 -2.51 -36.99
CA PHE A 87 0.29 -1.72 -35.77
C PHE A 87 -0.99 -1.69 -34.93
N ARG A 88 -2.17 -1.65 -35.56
CA ARG A 88 -3.45 -1.73 -34.86
C ARG A 88 -3.57 -3.04 -34.08
N ALA A 89 -3.29 -4.17 -34.73
CA ALA A 89 -3.33 -5.48 -34.07
C ALA A 89 -2.37 -5.55 -32.85
N LEU A 90 -1.15 -5.02 -32.97
CA LEU A 90 -0.18 -4.97 -31.87
C LEU A 90 -0.65 -4.08 -30.70
N LEU A 91 -1.32 -2.95 -31.00
CA LEU A 91 -1.88 -2.06 -29.98
C LEU A 91 -3.05 -2.72 -29.26
N ASP A 92 -3.92 -3.43 -29.99
CA ASP A 92 -5.08 -4.13 -29.43
C ASP A 92 -4.63 -5.29 -28.52
N GLU A 93 -3.63 -6.07 -28.92
CA GLU A 93 -3.02 -7.11 -28.10
C GLU A 93 -2.39 -6.52 -26.83
N SER A 94 -1.59 -5.45 -26.99
CA SER A 94 -1.01 -4.74 -25.83
C SER A 94 -2.09 -4.14 -24.92
N GLY A 95 -3.21 -3.70 -25.46
CA GLY A 95 -4.35 -3.19 -24.70
C GLY A 95 -5.01 -4.29 -23.88
N THR A 96 -5.20 -5.47 -24.48
CA THR A 96 -5.77 -6.66 -23.83
C THR A 96 -4.90 -7.12 -22.65
N ILE A 97 -3.57 -7.12 -22.81
CA ILE A 97 -2.63 -7.45 -21.73
C ILE A 97 -2.75 -6.46 -20.58
N ARG A 98 -2.76 -5.14 -20.86
CA ARG A 98 -2.90 -4.12 -19.81
C ARG A 98 -4.21 -4.24 -19.06
N GLU A 99 -5.31 -4.57 -19.74
CA GLU A 99 -6.61 -4.73 -19.08
C GLU A 99 -6.62 -5.90 -18.09
N ARG A 100 -6.02 -7.03 -18.49
CA ARG A 100 -5.85 -8.19 -17.60
C ARG A 100 -4.97 -7.86 -16.40
N ILE A 101 -3.89 -7.12 -16.61
CA ILE A 101 -3.02 -6.64 -15.52
C ILE A 101 -3.81 -5.74 -14.56
N ARG A 102 -4.55 -4.76 -15.09
CA ARG A 102 -5.38 -3.86 -14.25
C ARG A 102 -6.39 -4.62 -13.40
N SER A 103 -7.02 -5.65 -13.94
CA SER A 103 -7.92 -6.51 -13.16
C SER A 103 -7.20 -7.11 -11.95
N VAL A 104 -5.98 -7.64 -12.12
CA VAL A 104 -5.19 -8.20 -11.01
C VAL A 104 -4.78 -7.10 -10.03
N VAL A 105 -4.35 -5.93 -10.53
CA VAL A 105 -3.94 -4.79 -9.70
C VAL A 105 -5.10 -4.28 -8.83
N MET A 106 -6.33 -4.21 -9.34
CA MET A 106 -7.50 -3.84 -8.54
C MET A 106 -7.77 -4.83 -7.39
N GLU A 107 -7.55 -6.12 -7.62
CA GLU A 107 -7.63 -7.14 -6.58
C GLU A 107 -6.49 -6.97 -5.55
N MET A 108 -5.27 -6.66 -6.01
CA MET A 108 -4.12 -6.36 -5.14
C MET A 108 -4.41 -5.16 -4.25
N GLU A 109 -4.91 -4.06 -4.81
CA GLU A 109 -5.29 -2.86 -4.05
C GLU A 109 -6.31 -3.20 -2.96
N SER A 110 -7.28 -4.08 -3.26
CA SER A 110 -8.27 -4.52 -2.29
C SER A 110 -7.63 -5.29 -1.13
N ALA A 111 -6.76 -6.26 -1.43
CA ALA A 111 -6.01 -7.02 -0.43
C ALA A 111 -5.09 -6.11 0.42
N VAL A 112 -4.41 -5.16 -0.22
CA VAL A 112 -3.57 -4.13 0.43
C VAL A 112 -4.39 -3.29 1.40
N ARG A 113 -5.59 -2.81 1.00
CA ARG A 113 -6.47 -2.04 1.89
C ARG A 113 -6.88 -2.84 3.12
N VAL A 114 -7.23 -4.13 2.95
CA VAL A 114 -7.57 -5.01 4.06
C VAL A 114 -6.37 -5.22 4.99
N MET A 115 -5.20 -5.55 4.43
CA MET A 115 -3.98 -5.76 5.19
C MET A 115 -3.58 -4.51 5.98
N HIS A 116 -3.59 -3.34 5.33
CA HIS A 116 -3.29 -2.07 5.97
C HIS A 116 -4.27 -1.76 7.10
N SER A 117 -5.59 -1.94 6.89
CA SER A 117 -6.58 -1.72 7.95
C SER A 117 -6.37 -2.63 9.17
N GLY A 118 -5.90 -3.86 8.94
CA GLY A 118 -5.50 -4.78 10.00
C GLY A 118 -4.29 -4.27 10.76
N LEU A 119 -3.22 -3.89 10.05
CA LEU A 119 -1.99 -3.38 10.66
C LEU A 119 -2.20 -2.07 11.44
N LEU A 120 -3.10 -1.20 11.00
CA LEU A 120 -3.41 0.05 11.70
C LEU A 120 -3.88 -0.16 13.15
N LEU A 121 -4.40 -1.33 13.49
CA LEU A 121 -4.80 -1.67 14.85
C LEU A 121 -3.62 -1.69 15.83
N VAL A 122 -2.38 -1.84 15.33
CA VAL A 122 -1.16 -1.73 16.16
C VAL A 122 -1.02 -0.35 16.83
N HIS A 123 -1.67 0.67 16.27
CA HIS A 123 -1.69 2.02 16.82
C HIS A 123 -2.76 2.22 17.90
N GLN A 124 -3.64 1.25 18.13
CA GLN A 124 -4.75 1.31 19.09
C GLN A 124 -4.45 0.57 20.41
N SER A 125 -3.17 0.33 20.71
CA SER A 125 -2.71 -0.37 21.92
C SER A 125 -3.21 -1.82 22.07
N LEU A 126 -3.62 -2.45 20.97
CA LEU A 126 -3.97 -3.87 20.96
C LEU A 126 -2.70 -4.74 21.00
N PRO A 127 -2.75 -5.92 21.65
CA PRO A 127 -1.62 -6.85 21.65
C PRO A 127 -1.23 -7.24 20.22
N VAL A 128 0.06 -7.13 19.91
CA VAL A 128 0.61 -7.44 18.58
C VAL A 128 0.10 -8.78 18.04
N PRO A 129 0.12 -9.91 18.78
CA PRO A 129 -0.31 -11.21 18.24
C PRO A 129 -1.71 -11.22 17.64
N GLU A 130 -2.67 -10.49 18.23
CA GLU A 130 -4.05 -10.41 17.75
C GLU A 130 -4.18 -9.56 16.48
N VAL A 131 -3.32 -8.56 16.34
CA VAL A 131 -3.29 -7.64 15.19
C VAL A 131 -2.74 -8.32 13.93
N LEU A 132 -1.79 -9.25 14.09
CA LEU A 132 -1.02 -9.80 12.97
C LEU A 132 -1.74 -10.92 12.18
N GLU A 133 -2.75 -11.56 12.76
CA GLU A 133 -3.45 -12.69 12.12
C GLU A 133 -4.10 -12.29 10.78
N LYS A 134 -4.84 -11.18 10.74
CA LYS A 134 -5.51 -10.71 9.51
C LYS A 134 -4.50 -10.35 8.41
N PRO A 135 -3.45 -9.54 8.68
CA PRO A 135 -2.38 -9.27 7.70
C PRO A 135 -1.69 -10.53 7.17
N ARG A 136 -1.44 -11.54 8.02
CA ARG A 136 -0.81 -12.80 7.60
C ARG A 136 -1.64 -13.53 6.54
N VAL A 137 -2.96 -13.58 6.71
CA VAL A 137 -3.85 -14.19 5.72
C VAL A 137 -3.76 -13.48 4.36
N GLN A 138 -3.61 -12.15 4.37
CA GLN A 138 -3.50 -11.37 3.13
C GLN A 138 -2.20 -11.64 2.36
N ILE A 139 -1.12 -12.08 3.02
CA ILE A 139 0.10 -12.51 2.30
C ILE A 139 -0.23 -13.66 1.34
N GLY A 140 -1.03 -14.64 1.76
CA GLY A 140 -1.44 -15.75 0.91
C GLY A 140 -2.25 -15.31 -0.32
N VAL A 141 -3.14 -14.32 -0.14
CA VAL A 141 -3.92 -13.71 -1.23
C VAL A 141 -2.99 -12.98 -2.21
N LEU A 142 -2.08 -12.16 -1.69
CA LEU A 142 -1.12 -11.41 -2.50
C LEU A 142 -0.20 -12.35 -3.30
N LYS A 143 0.25 -13.44 -2.69
CA LYS A 143 1.05 -14.48 -3.38
C LYS A 143 0.34 -15.04 -4.60
N GLU A 144 -0.96 -15.33 -4.47
CA GLU A 144 -1.77 -15.83 -5.59
C GLU A 144 -1.98 -14.76 -6.69
N LEU A 145 -2.12 -13.49 -6.31
CA LEU A 145 -2.24 -12.39 -7.26
C LEU A 145 -0.93 -12.15 -8.03
N TYR A 146 0.22 -12.21 -7.36
CA TYR A 146 1.53 -12.16 -8.03
C TYR A 146 1.73 -13.33 -8.98
N ARG A 147 1.28 -14.54 -8.59
CA ARG A 147 1.29 -15.72 -9.47
C ARG A 147 0.47 -15.48 -10.75
N ARG A 148 -0.74 -14.92 -10.63
CA ARG A 148 -1.58 -14.55 -11.78
C ARG A 148 -0.92 -13.48 -12.66
N LEU A 149 -0.26 -12.49 -12.06
CA LEU A 149 0.47 -11.47 -12.80
C LEU A 149 1.65 -12.08 -13.58
N ALA A 150 2.39 -12.99 -12.95
CA ALA A 150 3.46 -13.75 -13.61
C ALA A 150 2.92 -14.61 -14.77
N ASP A 151 1.75 -15.22 -14.62
CA ASP A 151 1.10 -15.99 -15.68
C ASP A 151 0.76 -15.14 -16.91
N ILE A 152 0.23 -13.93 -16.70
CA ILE A 152 -0.03 -12.97 -17.79
C ILE A 152 1.27 -12.62 -18.52
N LEU A 153 2.35 -12.37 -17.79
CA LEU A 153 3.63 -11.97 -18.38
C LEU A 153 4.36 -13.11 -19.09
N ARG A 154 4.05 -14.37 -18.75
CA ARG A 154 4.58 -15.54 -19.47
C ARG A 154 4.11 -15.59 -20.92
N GLU A 155 2.94 -15.00 -21.22
CA GLU A 155 2.43 -14.89 -22.59
C GLU A 155 3.18 -13.83 -23.41
N CYS A 156 3.89 -12.89 -22.76
CA CYS A 156 4.66 -11.83 -23.40
C CYS A 156 6.12 -11.76 -22.89
N PRO A 157 6.95 -12.78 -23.18
CA PRO A 157 8.31 -12.88 -22.65
C PRO A 157 9.17 -11.66 -23.01
N GLY A 158 10.00 -11.21 -22.06
CA GLY A 158 10.88 -10.05 -22.22
C GLY A 158 10.19 -8.69 -22.10
N GLN A 159 8.88 -8.64 -21.85
CA GLN A 159 8.12 -7.39 -21.74
C GLN A 159 7.82 -6.95 -20.30
N TYR A 160 8.50 -7.53 -19.30
CA TYR A 160 8.31 -7.19 -17.87
C TYR A 160 8.29 -5.67 -17.64
N TYR A 161 9.37 -4.97 -18.02
CA TYR A 161 9.50 -3.53 -17.78
C TYR A 161 8.57 -2.66 -18.63
N ARG A 162 8.00 -3.19 -19.72
CA ARG A 162 7.01 -2.48 -20.54
C ARG A 162 5.69 -2.28 -19.79
N TYR A 163 5.35 -3.25 -18.95
CA TYR A 163 4.10 -3.27 -18.20
C TYR A 163 4.28 -3.02 -16.70
N HIS A 164 5.51 -3.14 -16.18
CA HIS A 164 5.84 -2.99 -14.75
C HIS A 164 5.23 -1.76 -14.07
N GLY A 165 5.19 -0.64 -14.76
CA GLY A 165 4.57 0.59 -14.27
C GLY A 165 3.08 0.45 -13.87
N ASP A 166 2.37 -0.54 -14.42
CA ASP A 166 0.94 -0.76 -14.17
C ASP A 166 0.66 -1.37 -12.77
N TRP A 167 1.64 -2.02 -12.12
CA TRP A 167 1.50 -2.63 -10.78
C TRP A 167 2.57 -2.16 -9.77
N ARG A 168 3.41 -1.22 -10.19
CA ARG A 168 4.58 -0.75 -9.44
C ARG A 168 4.19 -0.17 -8.08
N SER A 169 3.22 0.75 -8.06
CA SER A 169 2.75 1.43 -6.84
C SER A 169 2.21 0.46 -5.80
N GLU A 170 1.50 -0.55 -6.27
CA GLU A 170 0.85 -1.56 -5.44
C GLU A 170 1.92 -2.48 -4.86
N THR A 171 2.95 -2.83 -5.64
CA THR A 171 4.10 -3.60 -5.15
C THR A 171 4.87 -2.85 -4.07
N GLN A 172 5.13 -1.56 -4.25
CA GLN A 172 5.79 -0.73 -3.23
C GLN A 172 4.95 -0.68 -1.93
N SER A 173 3.63 -0.59 -2.07
CA SER A 173 2.70 -0.62 -0.94
C SER A 173 2.70 -1.98 -0.24
N VAL A 174 2.65 -3.09 -1.00
CA VAL A 174 2.74 -4.45 -0.48
C VAL A 174 4.04 -4.64 0.30
N VAL A 175 5.19 -4.27 -0.27
CA VAL A 175 6.50 -4.37 0.39
C VAL A 175 6.50 -3.61 1.71
N SER A 176 5.97 -2.38 1.72
CA SER A 176 5.86 -1.58 2.95
C SER A 176 5.10 -2.34 4.05
N LEU A 177 3.94 -2.92 3.72
CA LEU A 177 3.10 -3.63 4.68
C LEU A 177 3.75 -4.94 5.17
N ILE A 178 4.33 -5.75 4.29
CA ILE A 178 4.98 -7.01 4.70
C ILE A 178 6.27 -6.74 5.48
N ALA A 179 7.00 -5.66 5.17
CA ALA A 179 8.17 -5.26 5.92
C ALA A 179 7.79 -4.76 7.32
N PHE A 180 6.70 -3.98 7.43
CA PHE A 180 6.22 -3.54 8.73
C PHE A 180 5.72 -4.71 9.58
N LEU A 181 4.94 -5.62 8.98
CA LEU A 181 4.52 -6.86 9.63
C LEU A 181 5.73 -7.67 10.14
N HIS A 182 6.75 -7.88 9.30
CA HIS A 182 7.96 -8.61 9.68
C HIS A 182 8.72 -7.92 10.82
N TYR A 183 8.80 -6.59 10.82
CA TYR A 183 9.39 -5.84 11.93
C TYR A 183 8.60 -6.04 13.23
N LEU A 184 7.27 -6.00 13.18
CA LEU A 184 6.43 -6.24 14.36
C LEU A 184 6.60 -7.67 14.91
N GLU A 185 6.92 -8.64 14.06
CA GLU A 185 7.16 -10.04 14.45
C GLU A 185 8.55 -10.28 15.02
N THR A 186 9.58 -9.68 14.41
CA THR A 186 10.98 -10.08 14.62
C THR A 186 11.85 -8.96 15.20
N GLY A 187 11.43 -7.70 15.04
CA GLY A 187 12.24 -6.52 15.31
C GLY A 187 13.40 -6.31 14.33
N THR A 188 13.39 -6.99 13.17
CA THR A 188 14.48 -6.96 12.17
C THR A 188 14.01 -6.47 10.81
N LEU A 189 14.95 -6.22 9.91
CA LEU A 189 14.67 -5.84 8.53
C LEU A 189 14.25 -7.08 7.72
N LEU A 190 13.16 -6.97 6.96
CA LEU A 190 12.80 -7.98 5.96
C LEU A 190 13.75 -7.86 4.77
N LEU A 191 14.55 -8.90 4.50
CA LEU A 191 15.47 -8.92 3.37
C LEU A 191 14.72 -9.02 2.03
N HIS A 192 15.36 -8.56 0.94
CA HIS A 192 14.76 -8.62 -0.39
C HIS A 192 14.37 -10.06 -0.80
N SER A 193 15.27 -11.03 -0.58
CA SER A 193 14.99 -12.45 -0.88
C SER A 193 13.85 -13.03 -0.04
N GLU A 194 13.71 -12.60 1.21
CA GLU A 194 12.61 -13.03 2.09
C GLU A 194 11.28 -12.42 1.64
N ALA A 195 11.30 -11.17 1.16
CA ALA A 195 10.13 -10.53 0.57
C ALA A 195 9.69 -11.26 -0.71
N GLU A 196 10.63 -11.64 -1.57
CA GLU A 196 10.34 -12.46 -2.77
C GLU A 196 9.72 -13.81 -2.41
N GLU A 197 10.26 -14.50 -1.41
CA GLU A 197 9.70 -15.77 -0.93
C GLU A 197 8.27 -15.62 -0.40
N LYS A 198 8.03 -14.59 0.41
CA LYS A 198 6.68 -14.28 0.95
C LYS A 198 5.67 -14.00 -0.17
N LEU A 199 6.08 -13.32 -1.24
CA LEU A 199 5.24 -13.01 -2.40
C LEU A 199 5.19 -14.13 -3.45
N GLY A 200 5.99 -15.18 -3.29
CA GLY A 200 6.02 -16.32 -4.19
C GLY A 200 6.71 -16.07 -5.53
N SER A 201 7.58 -15.07 -5.62
CA SER A 201 8.31 -14.71 -6.86
C SER A 201 9.64 -15.48 -7.00
N VAL A 202 9.66 -16.76 -6.66
CA VAL A 202 10.90 -17.57 -6.55
C VAL A 202 11.48 -17.97 -7.91
N ASP A 203 10.72 -17.87 -9.00
CA ASP A 203 11.22 -18.11 -10.36
C ASP A 203 11.89 -16.84 -10.92
N ALA A 204 13.06 -16.51 -10.38
CA ALA A 204 13.89 -15.34 -10.72
C ALA A 204 14.20 -15.18 -12.22
N SER A 205 13.99 -16.22 -13.04
CA SER A 205 14.24 -16.14 -14.48
C SER A 205 13.21 -15.32 -15.27
N ASN A 206 11.98 -15.14 -14.75
CA ASN A 206 10.90 -14.50 -15.53
C ASN A 206 10.08 -13.45 -14.76
N PHE A 207 9.95 -13.56 -13.43
CA PHE A 207 9.15 -12.61 -12.65
C PHE A 207 9.68 -12.49 -11.21
N GLY A 208 10.36 -11.39 -10.92
CA GLY A 208 10.96 -11.09 -9.61
C GLY A 208 10.47 -9.76 -9.02
N LEU A 209 10.80 -9.55 -7.75
CA LEU A 209 10.56 -8.27 -7.07
C LEU A 209 11.66 -7.29 -7.46
N ASP A 210 11.30 -6.23 -8.17
CA ASP A 210 12.27 -5.21 -8.55
C ASP A 210 12.90 -4.57 -7.30
N ILE A 211 14.22 -4.43 -7.32
CA ILE A 211 14.98 -3.91 -6.18
C ILE A 211 14.59 -2.47 -5.85
N GLU A 212 14.23 -1.64 -6.84
CA GLU A 212 13.80 -0.27 -6.62
C GLU A 212 12.45 -0.22 -5.88
N ASP A 213 11.56 -1.15 -6.19
CA ASP A 213 10.25 -1.22 -5.53
C ASP A 213 10.40 -1.73 -4.10
N TYR A 214 11.30 -2.68 -3.87
CA TYR A 214 11.66 -3.11 -2.52
C TYR A 214 12.18 -1.95 -1.67
N LEU A 215 13.20 -1.24 -2.17
CA LEU A 215 13.80 -0.10 -1.48
C LEU A 215 12.77 1.03 -1.26
N THR A 216 11.91 1.30 -2.24
CA THR A 216 10.83 2.28 -2.10
C THR A 216 9.83 1.86 -1.01
N GLY A 217 9.47 0.57 -0.96
CA GLY A 217 8.59 0.03 0.06
C GLY A 217 9.16 0.17 1.47
N LEU A 218 10.47 -0.04 1.65
CA LEU A 218 11.13 0.21 2.93
C LEU A 218 11.07 1.69 3.36
N CYS A 219 11.21 2.63 2.41
CA CYS A 219 11.02 4.05 2.67
C CYS A 219 9.57 4.38 3.08
N PHE A 220 8.57 3.65 2.57
CA PHE A 220 7.19 3.85 3.01
C PHE A 220 6.96 3.27 4.41
N MET A 221 7.54 2.11 4.69
CA MET A 221 7.45 1.48 6.02
C MET A 221 8.09 2.36 7.10
N SER A 222 9.23 3.00 6.82
CA SER A 222 9.88 3.89 7.80
C SER A 222 8.99 5.06 8.23
N ASN A 223 8.03 5.48 7.39
CA ASN A 223 7.15 6.60 7.68
C ASN A 223 6.05 6.25 8.70
N GLU A 224 5.73 4.96 8.87
CA GLU A 224 4.77 4.50 9.88
C GLU A 224 5.41 4.36 11.28
N MET A 225 6.74 4.24 11.34
CA MET A 225 7.48 3.99 12.57
C MET A 225 7.34 5.10 13.63
N PRO A 226 7.43 6.41 13.31
CA PRO A 226 7.25 7.47 14.31
C PRO A 226 5.87 7.42 14.98
N ARG A 227 4.81 7.20 14.19
CA ARG A 227 3.45 7.07 14.71
C ARG A 227 3.31 5.82 15.58
N TYR A 228 3.91 4.71 15.17
CA TYR A 228 3.96 3.48 15.96
C TYR A 228 4.61 3.74 17.32
N VAL A 229 5.80 4.35 17.35
CA VAL A 229 6.54 4.66 18.59
C VAL A 229 5.73 5.51 19.57
N VAL A 230 5.11 6.60 19.10
CA VAL A 230 4.31 7.49 19.97
C VAL A 230 3.16 6.72 20.65
N ASN A 231 2.50 5.85 19.90
CA ASN A 231 1.38 5.06 20.43
C ASN A 231 1.85 3.97 21.39
N GLN A 232 3.00 3.34 21.14
CA GLN A 232 3.59 2.37 22.06
C GLN A 232 4.00 3.01 23.39
N VAL A 233 4.60 4.21 23.36
CA VAL A 233 4.91 4.98 24.58
C VAL A 233 3.64 5.33 25.35
N THR A 234 2.58 5.72 24.64
CA THR A 234 1.27 6.01 25.25
C THR A 234 0.65 4.76 25.90
N ALA A 235 0.93 3.57 25.34
CA ALA A 235 0.54 2.28 25.89
C ALA A 235 1.46 1.78 27.03
N GLY A 236 2.54 2.53 27.36
CA GLY A 236 3.47 2.20 28.44
C GLY A 236 4.71 1.41 28.02
N ASP A 237 4.92 1.15 26.72
CA ASP A 237 6.17 0.55 26.22
C ASP A 237 7.22 1.63 25.95
N TYR A 238 8.03 1.90 26.97
CA TYR A 238 9.14 2.86 26.91
C TYR A 238 10.43 2.29 26.30
N ASP A 239 10.50 0.99 26.04
CA ASP A 239 11.63 0.36 25.35
C ASP A 239 11.49 0.46 23.83
N CYS A 240 10.26 0.49 23.31
CA CYS A 240 9.95 0.60 21.90
C CYS A 240 10.71 1.74 21.17
N PRO A 241 10.74 3.00 21.68
CA PRO A 241 11.48 4.09 21.03
C PRO A 241 12.95 3.75 20.79
N ARG A 242 13.62 3.11 21.77
CA ARG A 242 15.03 2.76 21.67
C ARG A 242 15.26 1.69 20.59
N LYS A 243 14.39 0.69 20.52
CA LYS A 243 14.46 -0.40 19.53
C LYS A 243 14.25 0.12 18.12
N VAL A 244 13.19 0.93 17.92
CA VAL A 244 12.86 1.52 16.63
C VAL A 244 13.95 2.51 16.17
N LEU A 245 14.48 3.34 17.07
CA LEU A 245 15.57 4.26 16.73
C LEU A 245 16.82 3.53 16.24
N LYS A 246 17.20 2.43 16.91
CA LYS A 246 18.32 1.59 16.47
C LYS A 246 18.07 1.05 15.07
N PHE A 247 16.89 0.46 14.85
CA PHE A 247 16.49 -0.08 13.54
C PHE A 247 16.54 0.97 12.43
N LEU A 248 15.93 2.15 12.64
CA LEU A 248 15.92 3.23 11.65
C LEU A 248 17.34 3.77 11.39
N THR A 249 18.18 3.87 12.42
CA THR A 249 19.57 4.31 12.26
C THR A 249 20.36 3.34 11.37
N ASP A 250 20.23 2.03 11.61
CA ASP A 250 20.89 1.00 10.81
C ASP A 250 20.37 0.98 9.36
N LEU A 251 19.05 1.16 9.18
CA LEU A 251 18.42 1.27 7.87
C LEU A 251 18.94 2.50 7.11
N HIS A 252 18.96 3.68 7.73
CA HIS A 252 19.50 4.90 7.12
C HIS A 252 20.98 4.80 6.79
N ALA A 253 21.79 4.16 7.64
CA ALA A 253 23.19 3.89 7.35
C ALA A 253 23.34 3.02 6.09
N SER A 254 22.52 1.97 5.98
CA SER A 254 22.51 1.06 4.83
C SER A 254 22.14 1.80 3.54
N PHE A 255 21.10 2.64 3.56
CA PHE A 255 20.71 3.46 2.40
C PHE A 255 21.80 4.46 1.98
N ARG A 256 22.55 5.05 2.92
CA ARG A 256 23.68 5.94 2.60
C ARG A 256 24.84 5.22 1.92
N MET A 257 25.00 3.92 2.17
CA MET A 257 25.99 3.10 1.48
C MET A 257 25.58 2.77 0.03
N LEU A 258 24.28 2.83 -0.27
CA LEU A 258 23.80 2.66 -1.64
C LEU A 258 24.13 3.91 -2.45
N ASN A 259 24.94 3.76 -3.49
CA ASN A 259 25.14 4.81 -4.49
C ASN A 259 23.91 4.91 -5.39
N LEU A 260 22.77 5.31 -4.81
CA LEU A 260 21.49 5.43 -5.50
C LEU A 260 21.71 6.36 -6.70
N ARG A 261 21.49 5.90 -7.93
CA ARG A 261 21.51 6.75 -9.14
C ARG A 261 20.11 7.19 -9.56
N ASN A 262 19.09 6.63 -8.92
CA ASN A 262 17.69 6.92 -9.19
C ASN A 262 17.23 8.13 -8.39
N ASP A 263 16.84 9.21 -9.09
CA ASP A 263 16.42 10.47 -8.49
C ASP A 263 15.14 10.35 -7.64
N PHE A 264 14.24 9.42 -7.98
CA PHE A 264 13.03 9.20 -7.19
C PHE A 264 13.35 8.57 -5.84
N LEU A 265 14.20 7.53 -5.84
CA LEU A 265 14.67 6.90 -4.60
C LEU A 265 15.47 7.88 -3.74
N ARG A 266 16.33 8.71 -4.34
CA ARG A 266 17.03 9.79 -3.63
C ARG A 266 16.05 10.75 -2.96
N LYS A 267 15.07 11.28 -3.68
CA LYS A 267 14.06 12.19 -3.12
C LYS A 267 13.26 11.57 -1.98
N LYS A 268 12.85 10.31 -2.12
CA LYS A 268 12.11 9.59 -1.08
C LYS A 268 12.98 9.34 0.15
N PHE A 269 14.25 8.99 -0.04
CA PHE A 269 15.20 8.83 1.05
C PHE A 269 15.50 10.17 1.75
N ASP A 270 15.81 11.21 0.99
CA ASP A 270 16.15 12.54 1.52
C ASP A 270 14.96 13.16 2.27
N GLY A 271 13.74 12.99 1.75
CA GLY A 271 12.50 13.42 2.39
C GLY A 271 12.13 12.63 3.65
N ASN A 272 12.72 11.46 3.85
CA ASN A 272 12.56 10.62 5.04
C ASN A 272 13.65 10.90 6.10
N SER A 273 14.40 12.00 5.99
CA SER A 273 15.31 12.43 7.06
C SER A 273 14.49 12.78 8.30
N LEU A 274 14.43 11.84 9.25
CA LEU A 274 13.83 11.96 10.58
C LEU A 274 14.37 13.17 11.36
#